data_AF-A0A5C6DV93-F1
#
_entry.id   AF-A0A5C6DV93-F1
#
_cell.length_a   1.000
_cell.length_b   1.000
_cell.length_c   1.000
_cell.angle_alpha   90.00
_cell.angle_beta   90.00
_cell.angle_gamma   90.00
#
_symmetry.space_group_name_H-M   'P 1'
#
loop_
_entity.id
_entity.type
_entity.pdbx_description
1 polymer ?
#
loop_
_entity_poly.entity_id
_entity_poly.type
_entity_poly.pdbx_seq_one_letter_code
_entity_poly.pdbx_strand_id
1 'polypeptide(L)'
;MTFPLLKDNRNRVADAVGAQRTPEVFLLDHDRVIRYRGRIDDQYGVGYSREREVQQDLATAIEKLLAGDPIAIPETEAVGCHIGRVKPTIPTGPVFPLQSGLPTFLSCLLKPRRSERFFPLYHDLRER
;
A
#
# COMPACT_ATOMS: atom_id res chain seq x y z
N MET A 1 -19.35 12.08 14.45
CA MET A 1 -18.57 10.93 14.95
C MET A 1 -17.13 11.09 14.49
N THR A 2 -16.18 10.73 15.35
CA THR A 2 -14.74 10.85 15.09
C THR A 2 -14.10 9.53 15.47
N PHE A 3 -13.23 9.00 14.61
CA PHE A 3 -12.48 7.78 14.87
C PHE A 3 -10.99 8.01 14.55
N PRO A 4 -10.07 7.29 15.23
CA PRO A 4 -8.64 7.46 14.98
C PRO A 4 -8.26 6.93 13.60
N LEU A 5 -7.49 7.71 12.85
CA LEU A 5 -6.83 7.28 11.61
C LEU A 5 -5.35 7.07 11.89
N LEU A 6 -4.89 5.83 11.70
CA LEU A 6 -3.54 5.40 12.07
C LEU A 6 -2.75 4.99 10.83
N LYS A 7 -1.44 5.27 10.83
CA LYS A 7 -0.52 4.85 9.77
C LYS A 7 0.26 3.60 10.20
N ASP A 8 0.10 2.51 9.45
CA ASP A 8 0.90 1.30 9.62
C ASP A 8 2.18 1.34 8.75
N ASN A 9 3.25 1.92 9.29
CA ASN A 9 4.50 2.16 8.54
C ASN A 9 5.21 0.88 8.04
N ARG A 10 4.97 -0.27 8.67
CA ARG A 10 5.66 -1.52 8.35
C ARG A 10 4.70 -2.65 7.97
N ASN A 11 3.45 -2.32 7.65
CA ASN A 11 2.37 -3.27 7.37
C ASN A 11 2.14 -4.32 8.49
N ARG A 12 2.57 -4.08 9.73
CA ARG A 12 2.51 -5.08 10.80
C ARG A 12 1.09 -5.48 11.14
N VAL A 13 0.18 -4.52 11.19
CA VAL A 13 -1.23 -4.77 11.51
C VAL A 13 -1.89 -5.43 10.31
N ALA A 14 -1.67 -4.88 9.12
CA ALA A 14 -2.22 -5.44 7.88
C ALA A 14 -1.76 -6.88 7.62
N ASP A 15 -0.51 -7.23 7.97
CA ASP A 15 0.02 -8.59 7.88
C ASP A 15 -0.60 -9.50 8.96
N ALA A 16 -0.71 -9.02 10.20
CA ALA A 16 -1.23 -9.82 11.32
C ALA A 16 -2.70 -10.25 11.13
N VAL A 17 -3.54 -9.39 10.54
CA VAL A 17 -4.94 -9.72 10.24
C VAL A 17 -5.13 -10.28 8.82
N GLY A 18 -4.05 -10.35 8.03
CA GLY A 18 -4.08 -10.83 6.65
C GLY A 18 -4.88 -9.94 5.69
N ALA A 19 -5.05 -8.64 5.99
CA ALA A 19 -5.72 -7.67 5.12
C ALA A 19 -5.01 -7.59 3.77
N GLN A 20 -5.74 -7.61 2.66
CA GLN A 20 -5.19 -7.64 1.31
C GLN A 20 -5.55 -6.40 0.49
N ARG A 21 -6.70 -5.80 0.75
CA ARG A 21 -7.27 -4.73 -0.08
C ARG A 21 -7.70 -3.52 0.72
N THR A 22 -7.94 -2.42 0.01
CA THR A 22 -8.52 -1.19 0.55
C THR A 22 -9.70 -0.74 -0.31
N PRO A 23 -10.92 -0.59 0.25
CA PRO A 23 -11.27 -0.86 1.65
C PRO A 23 -11.46 -2.36 1.96
N GLU A 24 -11.04 -2.78 3.15
CA GLU A 24 -11.34 -4.09 3.76
C GLU A 24 -11.50 -3.87 5.26
N VAL A 25 -12.55 -4.45 5.86
CA VAL A 25 -12.91 -4.27 7.27
C VAL A 25 -12.82 -5.58 8.04
N PHE A 26 -12.52 -5.45 9.34
CA PHE A 26 -12.44 -6.54 10.31
C PHE A 26 -13.26 -6.14 11.53
N LEU A 27 -14.36 -6.84 11.78
CA LEU A 27 -15.21 -6.63 12.96
C LEU A 27 -14.76 -7.60 14.05
N LEU A 28 -14.34 -7.06 15.20
CA LEU A 28 -13.94 -7.85 16.35
C LEU A 28 -15.01 -7.79 17.44
N ASP A 29 -15.19 -8.90 18.15
CA ASP A 29 -16.01 -8.93 19.36
C ASP A 29 -15.24 -8.48 20.62
N HIS A 30 -15.90 -8.56 21.78
CA HIS A 30 -15.31 -8.26 23.09
C HIS A 30 -14.02 -9.04 23.37
N ASP A 31 -13.94 -10.29 22.90
CA ASP A 31 -12.80 -11.18 23.14
C ASP A 31 -11.69 -10.98 22.09
N ARG A 32 -11.84 -9.98 21.21
CA ARG A 32 -10.95 -9.65 20.09
C ARG A 32 -10.87 -10.77 19.04
N VAL A 33 -11.96 -11.52 18.89
CA VAL A 33 -12.12 -12.52 17.82
C VAL A 33 -12.77 -11.85 16.63
N ILE A 34 -12.22 -12.10 15.43
CA ILE A 34 -12.81 -11.60 14.18
C ILE A 34 -14.12 -12.34 13.93
N ARG A 35 -15.23 -11.59 13.90
CA ARG A 35 -16.58 -12.11 13.63
C ARG A 35 -17.04 -11.81 12.21
N TYR A 36 -16.50 -10.76 11.61
CA TYR A 36 -16.75 -10.44 10.22
C TYR A 36 -15.50 -9.87 9.54
N ARG A 37 -15.28 -10.24 8.28
CA ARG A 37 -14.21 -9.74 7.42
C ARG A 37 -14.72 -9.49 6.01
N GLY A 38 -14.40 -8.33 5.42
CA GLY A 38 -14.64 -8.14 3.99
C GLY A 38 -14.91 -6.71 3.58
N ARG A 39 -15.88 -6.51 2.68
CA ARG A 39 -16.30 -5.19 2.20
C ARG A 39 -17.15 -4.45 3.23
N ILE A 40 -17.27 -3.14 3.09
CA ILE A 40 -18.20 -2.33 3.90
C ILE A 40 -19.62 -2.56 3.40
N ASP A 41 -19.77 -2.44 2.09
CA ASP A 41 -21.00 -2.58 1.34
C ASP A 41 -20.68 -2.94 -0.13
N ASP A 42 -21.70 -3.13 -0.95
CA ASP A 42 -21.55 -3.45 -2.39
C ASP A 42 -21.70 -2.24 -3.33
N GLN A 43 -21.54 -1.02 -2.82
CA GLN A 43 -21.66 0.20 -3.62
C GLN A 43 -20.62 0.24 -4.74
N TYR A 44 -19.41 -0.23 -4.45
CA TYR A 44 -18.27 -0.16 -5.37
C TYR A 44 -17.90 -1.54 -5.91
N GLY A 45 -17.81 -1.62 -7.24
CA GLY A 45 -17.35 -2.78 -7.99
C GLY A 45 -16.15 -2.45 -8.86
N VAL A 46 -15.60 -3.46 -9.52
CA VAL A 46 -14.57 -3.22 -10.54
C VAL A 46 -15.21 -2.51 -11.74
N GLY A 47 -14.87 -1.24 -11.94
CA GLY A 47 -15.33 -0.45 -13.09
C GLY A 47 -16.75 0.09 -12.98
N TYR A 48 -17.41 -0.01 -11.81
CA TYR A 48 -18.74 0.56 -11.61
C TYR A 48 -18.98 1.02 -10.17
N SER A 49 -19.95 1.92 -10.01
CA SER A 49 -20.51 2.31 -8.72
C SER A 49 -22.03 2.31 -8.80
N ARG A 50 -22.70 1.81 -7.75
CA ARG A 50 -24.15 1.83 -7.62
C ARG A 50 -24.60 3.07 -6.86
N GLU A 51 -25.73 3.65 -7.27
CA GLU A 51 -26.29 4.84 -6.61
C GLU A 51 -27.38 4.51 -5.57
N ARG A 52 -28.05 3.35 -5.72
CA ARG A 52 -29.16 2.91 -4.85
C ARG A 52 -29.12 1.39 -4.65
N GLU A 53 -29.85 0.93 -3.65
CA GLU A 53 -29.99 -0.50 -3.31
C GLU A 53 -28.64 -1.17 -3.03
N VAL A 54 -27.89 -0.55 -2.12
CA VAL A 54 -26.61 -1.04 -1.66
C VAL A 54 -26.82 -2.04 -0.52
N GLN A 55 -26.23 -3.23 -0.64
CA GLN A 55 -26.16 -4.21 0.44
C GLN A 55 -25.18 -3.74 1.51
N GLN A 56 -25.69 -3.45 2.71
CA GLN A 56 -24.89 -2.94 3.83
C GLN A 56 -24.34 -4.10 4.67
N ASP A 57 -23.34 -4.80 4.14
CA ASP A 57 -22.81 -6.01 4.77
C ASP A 57 -22.22 -5.77 6.17
N LEU A 58 -21.38 -4.73 6.31
CA LEU A 58 -20.78 -4.38 7.61
C LEU A 58 -21.83 -3.94 8.63
N ALA A 59 -22.81 -3.12 8.21
CA ALA A 59 -23.86 -2.64 9.11
C ALA A 59 -24.69 -3.82 9.63
N THR A 60 -25.09 -4.73 8.74
CA THR A 60 -25.81 -5.95 9.10
C THR A 60 -25.00 -6.82 10.07
N ALA A 61 -23.70 -6.98 9.81
CA ALA A 61 -22.81 -7.74 10.71
C ALA A 61 -22.69 -7.11 12.10
N ILE A 62 -22.61 -5.79 12.19
CA ILE A 62 -22.59 -5.04 13.46
C ILE A 62 -23.91 -5.25 14.21
N GLU A 63 -25.05 -5.06 13.55
CA GLU A 63 -26.37 -5.24 14.17
C GLU A 63 -26.55 -6.66 14.72
N LYS A 64 -26.16 -7.67 13.94
CA LYS A 64 -26.22 -9.08 14.36
C LYS A 64 -25.32 -9.35 15.55
N LEU A 65 -24.08 -8.85 15.52
CA LEU A 65 -23.14 -9.01 16.63
C LEU A 65 -23.65 -8.34 17.92
N LEU A 66 -24.22 -7.14 17.81
CA LEU A 66 -24.80 -6.41 18.94
C LEU A 66 -26.06 -7.09 19.49
N ALA A 67 -26.86 -7.74 18.64
CA ALA A 67 -28.03 -8.52 19.04
C ALA A 67 -27.67 -9.88 19.67
N GLY A 68 -26.40 -10.31 19.59
CA GLY A 68 -25.98 -11.65 20.00
C GLY A 68 -26.39 -12.75 19.01
N ASP A 69 -26.83 -12.36 17.81
CA ASP A 69 -27.23 -13.28 16.74
C ASP A 69 -26.00 -13.78 15.95
N PRO A 70 -26.08 -14.97 15.33
CA PRO A 70 -25.06 -15.42 14.39
C PRO A 70 -25.03 -14.51 13.14
N ILE A 71 -23.83 -14.13 12.71
CA ILE A 71 -23.60 -13.43 11.45
C ILE A 71 -23.65 -14.47 10.32
N ALA A 72 -24.70 -14.42 9.48
CA ALA A 72 -24.93 -15.42 8.44
C ALA A 72 -23.83 -15.45 7.36
N ILE A 73 -23.27 -14.29 7.04
CA ILE A 73 -22.18 -14.12 6.07
C ILE A 73 -20.99 -13.48 6.80
N PRO A 74 -20.13 -14.26 7.44
CA PRO A 74 -18.99 -13.73 8.19
C PRO A 74 -17.85 -13.24 7.28
N GLU A 75 -17.82 -13.64 6.02
CA GLU A 75 -16.79 -13.24 5.07
C GLU A 75 -17.41 -12.77 3.74
N THR A 76 -16.94 -11.62 3.25
CA THR A 76 -17.27 -11.10 1.91
C THR A 76 -16.01 -10.69 1.16
N GLU A 77 -16.09 -10.69 -0.17
CA GLU A 77 -14.97 -10.22 -1.00
C GLU A 77 -14.82 -8.69 -0.90
N ALA A 78 -13.65 -8.24 -0.44
CA ALA A 78 -13.28 -6.83 -0.47
C ALA A 78 -12.95 -6.39 -1.90
N VAL A 79 -13.69 -5.40 -2.40
CA VAL A 79 -13.42 -4.77 -3.70
C VAL A 79 -12.59 -3.51 -3.48
N GLY A 80 -11.44 -3.44 -4.15
CA GLY A 80 -10.57 -2.28 -4.08
C GLY A 80 -9.14 -2.55 -4.51
N CYS A 81 -8.27 -1.56 -4.29
CA CYS A 81 -6.85 -1.66 -4.58
C CYS A 81 -6.16 -2.62 -3.61
N HIS A 82 -5.12 -3.32 -4.07
CA HIS A 82 -4.28 -4.12 -3.20
C HIS A 82 -3.42 -3.23 -2.29
N ILE A 83 -3.19 -3.69 -1.05
CA ILE A 83 -2.32 -3.00 -0.10
C ILE A 83 -0.86 -3.05 -0.59
N GLY A 84 -0.24 -1.88 -0.72
CA GLY A 84 1.19 -1.77 -0.98
C GLY A 84 2.01 -2.24 0.23
N ARG A 85 2.79 -3.31 0.05
CA ARG A 85 3.65 -3.88 1.10
C ARG A 85 5.06 -3.31 1.06
N VAL A 86 5.67 -3.17 2.24
CA VAL A 86 7.11 -2.92 2.37
C VAL A 86 7.85 -4.12 1.79
N LYS A 87 8.69 -3.84 0.79
CA LYS A 87 9.56 -4.85 0.20
C LYS A 87 10.80 -5.00 1.08
N PRO A 88 11.26 -6.23 1.39
CA PRO A 88 12.56 -6.42 1.99
C PRO A 88 13.63 -5.89 1.03
N THR A 89 14.33 -4.84 1.45
CA THR A 89 15.51 -4.36 0.73
C THR A 89 16.69 -5.23 1.10
N ILE A 90 17.09 -6.10 0.18
CA ILE A 90 18.38 -6.79 0.25
C ILE A 90 19.42 -5.79 -0.26
N PRO A 91 20.43 -5.39 0.54
CA PRO A 91 21.48 -4.51 0.06
C PRO A 91 22.32 -5.24 -0.99
N THR A 92 22.20 -4.84 -2.26
CA THR A 92 22.97 -5.41 -3.39
C THR A 92 24.32 -4.70 -3.60
N GLY A 93 24.68 -3.76 -2.74
CA GLY A 93 25.91 -2.96 -2.86
C GLY A 93 26.61 -2.74 -1.52
N PRO A 94 27.82 -2.15 -1.53
CA PRO A 94 28.55 -1.85 -0.30
C PRO A 94 27.73 -0.89 0.57
N VAL A 95 27.33 -1.37 1.75
CA VAL A 95 26.68 -0.55 2.78
C VAL A 95 27.78 0.22 3.50
N PHE A 96 27.91 1.51 3.21
CA PHE A 96 28.83 2.36 3.94
C PHE A 96 28.16 2.78 5.26
N PRO A 97 28.67 2.35 6.43
CA PRO A 97 28.08 2.72 7.71
C PRO A 97 28.20 4.22 7.94
N LEU A 98 27.13 4.85 8.42
CA LEU A 98 27.08 6.27 8.79
C LEU A 98 27.78 6.54 10.14
N GLN A 99 28.89 5.85 10.42
CA GLN A 99 29.71 6.06 11.61
C GLN A 99 31.16 6.28 11.23
N SER A 100 31.50 7.54 11.04
CA SER A 100 32.67 8.21 11.60
C SER A 100 32.64 9.62 11.02
N GLY A 101 32.69 10.64 11.87
CA GLY A 101 32.66 12.04 11.46
C GLY A 101 33.56 12.27 10.25
N LEU A 102 33.00 12.87 9.20
CA LEU A 102 33.76 13.30 8.03
C LEU A 102 34.93 14.19 8.52
N PRO A 103 36.21 13.81 8.34
CA PRO A 103 37.14 14.84 7.97
C PRO A 103 36.80 15.16 6.51
N THR A 104 36.32 16.38 6.30
CA THR A 104 36.59 17.11 5.06
C THR A 104 38.03 16.78 4.64
N PHE A 105 38.24 16.43 3.37
CA PHE A 105 39.50 15.98 2.74
C PHE A 105 39.59 14.46 2.41
N LEU A 106 39.04 14.10 1.25
CA LEU A 106 39.78 13.25 0.31
C LEU A 106 39.95 14.01 -1.00
N SER A 107 41.01 14.80 -1.03
CA SER A 107 41.70 15.25 -2.25
C SER A 107 42.48 14.06 -2.84
N CYS A 108 42.64 14.05 -4.17
CA CYS A 108 43.28 13.07 -5.06
C CYS A 108 42.33 11.98 -5.60
N LEU A 109 42.07 11.84 -6.90
CA LEU A 109 42.81 12.30 -8.08
C LEU A 109 41.87 12.73 -9.21
N LEU A 110 42.18 13.90 -9.74
CA LEU A 110 41.85 14.31 -11.08
C LEU A 110 42.24 13.20 -12.07
N LYS A 111 41.28 12.68 -12.83
CA LYS A 111 41.59 12.16 -14.17
C LYS A 111 41.47 13.33 -15.15
N PRO A 112 42.50 13.59 -15.97
CA PRO A 112 42.52 14.72 -16.88
C PRO A 112 41.48 14.54 -17.99
N ARG A 113 40.82 15.64 -18.37
CA ARG A 113 40.11 15.76 -19.65
C ARG A 113 41.10 15.38 -20.76
N ARG A 114 40.75 14.37 -21.56
CA ARG A 114 41.35 14.18 -22.88
C ARG A 114 40.27 14.33 -23.94
N SER A 115 40.60 15.18 -24.88
CA SER A 115 39.87 15.68 -26.02
C SER A 115 39.43 14.59 -27.01
N GLU A 116 38.34 14.92 -27.72
CA GLU A 116 38.09 14.65 -29.14
C GLU A 116 38.09 13.20 -29.65
N ARG A 117 36.88 12.66 -29.82
CA ARG A 117 36.43 11.87 -30.98
C ARG A 117 34.95 12.22 -31.20
N PHE A 118 34.64 13.24 -31.99
CA PHE A 118 34.22 13.09 -33.39
C PHE A 118 33.13 12.02 -33.54
N PHE A 119 31.86 12.45 -33.47
CA PHE A 119 30.71 11.70 -34.02
C PHE A 119 30.04 12.58 -35.07
N PRO A 120 29.67 12.01 -36.24
CA PRO A 120 29.42 12.78 -37.45
C PRO A 120 27.99 13.32 -37.55
N LEU A 121 27.90 14.45 -38.26
CA LEU A 121 26.79 14.95 -39.08
C LEU A 121 25.35 14.57 -38.69
N TYR A 122 24.66 15.55 -38.12
CA TYR A 122 23.23 15.76 -38.31
C TYR A 122 23.00 16.45 -39.67
N HIS A 123 22.47 15.68 -40.62
CA HIS A 123 21.61 16.07 -41.75
C HIS A 123 20.39 15.13 -41.58
N ASP A 124 19.12 15.48 -41.74
CA ASP A 124 18.51 16.57 -42.47
C ASP A 124 17.01 16.69 -42.12
N LEU A 125 16.52 17.93 -42.12
CA LEU A 125 15.20 18.44 -42.54
C LEU A 125 13.85 17.91 -41.97
N ARG A 126 13.19 18.85 -41.27
CA ARG A 126 11.94 19.56 -41.64
C ARG A 126 11.00 18.95 -42.70
N GLU A 127 9.71 19.11 -42.37
CA GLU A 127 8.56 19.30 -43.27
C GLU A 127 8.00 18.07 -44.00
N ARG A 128 6.92 17.51 -43.44
CA ARG A 128 5.57 17.51 -44.05
C ARG A 128 4.50 17.60 -42.97
#